data_AF-A0A7G7BGU8-F1
#
_entry.id   AF-A0A7G7BGU8-F1
#
_cell.length_a   1.000
_cell.length_b   1.000
_cell.length_c   1.000
_cell.angle_alpha   90.00
_cell.angle_beta   90.00
_cell.angle_gamma   90.00
#
_symmetry.space_group_name_H-M   'P 1'
#
loop_
_entity.id
_entity.type
_entity.pdbx_description
1 polymer ?
#
loop_
_entity_poly.entity_id
_entity_poly.type
_entity_poly.pdbx_seq_one_letter_code
_entity_poly.pdbx_strand_id
1 'polypeptide(L)'
;MSATQYTALQAAARGHVRVTEMLGKQYVHNRDGGMTISTIRSLEAKGLLQREPLPASFAGSDHRARLHLTSHGVTALARAYGRPHPAAPDTRVAPKPALGSTAVRTR
;
A
#
# COMPACT_ATOMS: atom_id res chain seq x y z
N MET A 1 12.06 -2.67 -4.68
CA MET A 1 10.92 -2.14 -3.91
C MET A 1 9.78 -1.93 -4.89
N SER A 2 8.62 -2.57 -4.69
CA SER A 2 7.46 -2.41 -5.58
C SER A 2 6.66 -1.14 -5.24
N ALA A 3 5.76 -0.71 -6.14
CA ALA A 3 4.87 0.43 -5.89
C ALA A 3 4.06 0.25 -4.60
N THR A 4 3.50 -0.93 -4.36
CA THR A 4 2.76 -1.27 -3.13
C THR A 4 3.62 -1.18 -1.88
N GLN A 5 4.88 -1.66 -1.95
CA GLN A 5 5.83 -1.56 -0.83
C GLN A 5 6.25 -0.11 -0.56
N TYR A 6 6.35 0.71 -1.61
CA TYR A 6 6.63 2.13 -1.49
C TYR A 6 5.48 2.89 -0.81
N THR A 7 4.24 2.68 -1.27
CA THR A 7 3.04 3.25 -0.63
C THR A 7 2.93 2.80 0.82
N ALA A 8 3.31 1.56 1.14
CA ALA A 8 3.37 1.04 2.50
C ALA A 8 4.37 1.75 3.39
N LEU A 9 5.60 1.93 2.92
CA LEU A 9 6.61 2.66 3.67
C LEU A 9 6.23 4.13 3.85
N GLN A 10 5.61 4.75 2.85
CA GLN A 10 5.13 6.13 2.94
C GLN A 10 3.97 6.28 3.95
N ALA A 11 3.01 5.35 3.94
CA ALA A 11 1.91 5.35 4.90
C ALA A 11 2.40 5.10 6.33
N ALA A 12 3.38 4.20 6.51
CA ALA A 12 4.02 3.96 7.79
C ALA A 12 4.82 5.20 8.27
N ALA A 13 5.56 5.86 7.37
CA ALA A 13 6.29 7.10 7.67
C ALA A 13 5.37 8.21 8.20
N ARG A 14 4.14 8.28 7.69
CA ARG A 14 3.11 9.24 8.10
C ARG A 14 2.38 8.83 9.39
N GLY A 15 2.65 7.65 9.94
CA GLY A 15 1.92 7.12 11.10
C GLY A 15 0.47 6.73 10.80
N HIS A 16 0.12 6.54 9.52
CA HIS A 16 -1.23 6.19 9.09
C HIS A 16 -1.55 4.70 9.19
N VAL A 17 -0.55 3.86 9.46
CA VAL A 17 -0.72 2.40 9.54
C VAL A 17 -0.76 1.95 10.99
N ARG A 18 -1.82 1.22 11.34
CA ARG A 18 -1.97 0.55 12.63
C ARG A 18 -2.23 -0.92 12.39
N VAL A 19 -1.60 -1.77 13.19
CA VAL A 19 -1.87 -3.20 13.23
C VAL A 19 -2.65 -3.48 14.50
N THR A 20 -3.76 -4.19 14.38
CA THR A 20 -4.54 -4.64 15.52
C THR A 20 -4.65 -6.14 15.51
N GLU A 21 -4.59 -6.76 16.68
CA GLU A 21 -4.82 -8.18 16.85
C GLU A 21 -6.18 -8.40 17.53
N MET A 22 -7.00 -9.28 16.98
CA MET A 22 -8.30 -9.63 17.56
C MET A 22 -8.55 -11.11 17.29
N LEU A 23 -8.86 -11.88 18.34
CA LEU A 23 -9.13 -13.33 18.24
C LEU A 23 -8.01 -14.11 17.53
N GLY A 24 -6.74 -13.74 17.79
CA GLY A 24 -5.56 -14.34 17.15
C GLY A 24 -5.36 -13.97 15.67
N LYS A 25 -6.16 -13.05 15.13
CA LYS A 25 -6.06 -12.56 13.75
C LYS A 25 -5.50 -11.15 13.74
N GLN A 26 -4.54 -10.91 12.85
CA GLN A 26 -3.92 -9.61 12.65
C GLN A 26 -4.61 -8.85 11.52
N TYR A 27 -5.10 -7.65 11.84
CA TYR A 27 -5.77 -6.73 10.95
C TYR A 27 -4.92 -5.49 10.74
N VAL A 28 -4.96 -4.96 9.53
CA VAL A 28 -4.21 -3.78 9.13
C VAL A 28 -5.19 -2.67 8.84
N HIS A 29 -5.03 -1.57 9.55
CA HIS A 29 -5.79 -0.35 9.33
C HIS A 29 -4.87 0.66 8.66
N ASN A 30 -5.22 1.07 7.45
CA ASN A 30 -4.56 2.14 6.72
C ASN A 30 -5.62 3.15 6.28
N ARG A 31 -5.34 4.44 6.51
CA ARG A 31 -6.23 5.54 6.12
C ARG A 31 -6.36 5.69 4.60
N ASP A 32 -5.28 5.36 3.86
CA ASP A 32 -5.14 5.68 2.43
C ASP A 32 -5.41 4.47 1.50
N GLY A 33 -5.96 3.37 2.01
CA GLY A 33 -6.37 2.19 1.21
C GLY A 33 -5.71 0.86 1.58
N GLY A 34 -6.25 -0.22 1.00
CA GLY A 34 -6.03 -1.61 1.39
C GLY A 34 -4.57 -2.07 1.35
N MET A 35 -3.99 -2.28 2.53
CA MET A 35 -2.69 -2.88 2.71
C MET A 35 -2.85 -4.26 3.33
N THR A 36 -2.21 -5.27 2.75
CA THR A 36 -2.30 -6.63 3.28
C THR A 36 -1.31 -6.83 4.43
N ILE A 37 -1.69 -7.63 5.43
CA ILE A 37 -0.78 -8.03 6.52
C ILE A 37 0.49 -8.71 5.99
N SER A 38 0.37 -9.45 4.87
CA SER A 38 1.50 -10.07 4.19
C SER A 38 2.53 -9.05 3.68
N THR A 39 2.07 -7.89 3.22
CA THR A 39 2.95 -6.81 2.77
C THR A 39 3.76 -6.27 3.95
N ILE A 40 3.11 -6.02 5.09
CA ILE A 40 3.77 -5.56 6.32
C ILE A 40 4.79 -6.59 6.80
N ARG A 41 4.41 -7.88 6.89
CA ARG A 41 5.34 -8.95 7.27
C ARG A 41 6.54 -9.04 6.33
N SER A 42 6.35 -8.83 5.02
CA SER A 42 7.45 -8.81 4.06
C SER A 42 8.41 -7.63 4.26
N LEU A 43 7.91 -6.48 4.72
CA LEU A 43 8.72 -5.29 5.00
C LEU A 43 9.46 -5.42 6.34
N GLU A 44 8.83 -6.02 7.33
CA GLU A 44 9.43 -6.41 8.61
C GLU A 44 10.56 -7.42 8.41
N ALA A 45 10.32 -8.47 7.60
CA ALA A 45 11.34 -9.46 7.26
C ALA A 45 12.54 -8.86 6.51
N LYS A 46 12.34 -7.76 5.78
CA LYS A 46 13.41 -6.98 5.14
C LYS A 46 14.08 -5.97 6.07
N GLY A 47 13.66 -5.91 7.33
CA GLY A 47 14.15 -4.96 8.34
C GLY A 47 13.86 -3.50 7.98
N LEU A 48 12.81 -3.23 7.20
CA LEU A 48 12.42 -1.87 6.78
C LEU A 48 11.40 -1.25 7.73
N LEU A 49 10.63 -2.09 8.42
CA LEU A 49 9.63 -1.71 9.39
C LEU A 49 9.83 -2.47 10.69
N GLN A 50 9.42 -1.84 11.78
CA GLN A 50 9.34 -2.46 13.10
C GLN A 50 7.97 -2.14 13.72
N ARG A 51 7.42 -3.09 14.49
CA ARG A 51 6.23 -2.88 15.31
C ARG A 51 6.61 -2.26 16.63
N GLU A 52 5.93 -1.19 16.97
CA GLU A 52 5.97 -0.59 18.29
C GLU A 52 4.59 -0.76 18.94
N PRO A 53 4.48 -1.47 20.08
CA PRO A 53 3.25 -1.56 20.84
C PRO A 53 2.76 -0.15 21.22
N LEU A 54 1.44 0.08 21.20
CA LEU A 54 0.93 1.33 21.77
C LEU A 54 1.15 1.33 23.30
N PRO A 55 1.45 2.49 23.88
CA PRO A 55 1.52 2.63 25.33
C PRO A 55 0.22 2.16 26.01
N ALA A 56 0.36 1.48 27.15
CA ALA A 56 -0.77 0.97 27.95
C ALA A 56 -1.73 2.06 28.46
N SER A 57 -1.31 3.33 28.40
CA SER A 57 -2.16 4.49 28.73
C SER A 57 -3.27 4.75 27.70
N PHE A 58 -3.22 4.11 26.52
CA PHE A 58 -4.28 4.22 25.52
C PHE A 58 -5.34 3.14 25.71
N ALA A 59 -6.60 3.53 25.94
CA ALA A 59 -7.70 2.58 26.05
C ALA A 59 -7.77 1.62 24.84
N GLY A 60 -7.72 0.31 25.11
CA GLY A 60 -7.70 -0.74 24.09
C GLY A 60 -6.38 -0.92 23.35
N SER A 61 -5.24 -0.53 23.95
CA SER A 61 -3.89 -0.66 23.39
C SER A 61 -3.33 -2.09 23.40
N ASP A 62 -3.86 -2.98 24.24
CA ASP A 62 -3.26 -4.28 24.55
C ASP A 62 -3.03 -5.17 23.32
N HIS A 63 -3.69 -4.84 22.22
CA HIS A 63 -3.58 -5.57 20.95
C HIS A 63 -3.32 -4.64 19.76
N ARG A 64 -2.81 -3.43 20.00
CA ARG A 64 -2.55 -2.43 18.96
C ARG A 64 -1.06 -2.14 18.87
N ALA A 65 -0.55 -2.13 17.65
CA ALA A 65 0.82 -1.74 17.33
C ALA A 65 0.83 -0.68 16.21
N ARG A 66 1.78 0.25 16.30
CA ARG A 66 2.15 1.16 15.21
C ARG A 66 3.34 0.60 14.45
N LEU A 67 3.43 0.96 13.18
CA LEU A 67 4.60 0.64 12.37
C LEU A 67 5.52 1.84 12.33
N HIS A 68 6.78 1.61 12.66
CA HIS A 68 7.85 2.59 12.61
C HIS A 68 8.86 2.18 11.54
N LEU A 69 9.38 3.18 10.83
CA LEU A 69 10.51 2.96 9.92
C LEU A 69 11.76 2.70 10.74
N THR A 70 12.51 1.66 10.36
CA THR A 70 13.89 1.51 10.83
C THR A 70 14.80 2.49 10.08
N SER A 71 16.03 2.68 10.55
CA SER A 71 17.04 3.48 9.80
C SER A 71 17.26 2.93 8.38
N HIS A 72 17.19 1.62 8.21
CA HIS A 72 17.24 0.96 6.90
C HIS A 72 16.00 1.28 6.05
N GLY A 73 14.81 1.28 6.66
CA GLY A 73 13.55 1.69 6.03
C GLY A 73 13.56 3.14 5.56
N VAL A 74 14.06 4.07 6.38
CA VAL A 74 14.22 5.49 6.01
C VAL A 74 15.14 5.63 4.80
N THR A 75 16.28 4.94 4.81
CA THR A 75 17.24 4.96 3.70
C THR A 75 16.62 4.39 2.41
N ALA A 76 15.90 3.28 2.51
CA ALA A 76 15.21 2.67 1.38
C ALA A 76 14.10 3.57 0.81
N LEU A 77 13.35 4.24 1.68
CA LEU A 77 12.32 5.21 1.29
C LEU A 77 12.95 6.44 0.61
N ALA A 78 14.02 7.01 1.18
CA ALA A 78 14.74 8.15 0.59
C ALA A 78 15.31 7.82 -0.79
N ARG A 79 15.89 6.61 -0.96
CA ARG A 79 16.37 6.13 -2.27
C ARG A 79 15.24 6.00 -3.31
N ALA A 80 14.02 5.74 -2.87
CA ALA A 80 12.87 5.62 -3.76
C ALA A 80 12.29 6.98 -4.17
N TYR A 81 12.34 8.00 -3.29
CA TYR A 81 11.94 9.37 -3.61
C TYR A 81 12.73 9.98 -4.78
N GLY A 82 14.01 9.61 -4.91
CA GLY A 82 14.87 10.08 -6.01
C GLY A 82 14.68 9.34 -7.34
N ARG A 83 13.78 8.35 -7.42
CA ARG A 83 13.55 7.59 -8.65
C ARG A 83 12.29 8.08 -9.35
N PRO A 84 12.33 8.31 -10.67
CA PRO A 84 11.11 8.56 -11.43
C PRO A 84 10.18 7.36 -11.24
N HIS A 85 9.00 7.60 -10.68
CA HIS A 85 7.96 6.58 -10.61
C HIS A 85 7.49 6.34 -12.04
N PRO A 86 7.42 5.09 -12.53
CA PRO A 86 6.77 4.81 -13.80
C PRO A 86 5.35 5.39 -13.73
N ALA A 87 5.05 6.34 -14.62
CA ALA A 87 3.70 6.87 -14.73
C ALA A 87 2.72 5.70 -14.82
N ALA A 88 1.62 5.78 -14.08
CA ALA A 88 0.56 4.78 -14.16
C ALA A 88 0.21 4.56 -15.65
N PRO A 89 0.05 3.31 -16.12
CA PRO A 89 -0.34 3.05 -17.49
C PRO A 89 -1.63 3.83 -17.76
N ASP A 90 -1.55 4.76 -18.71
CA ASP A 90 -2.68 5.56 -19.18
C ASP A 90 -3.76 4.59 -19.64
N THR A 91 -4.82 4.42 -18.85
CA THR A 91 -6.04 3.72 -19.25
C THR A 91 -6.80 4.60 -20.23
N ARG A 92 -6.17 4.97 -21.33
CA ARG A 92 -6.84 5.56 -22.47
C ARG A 92 -7.55 4.42 -23.18
N VAL A 93 -8.80 4.21 -22.81
CA VAL A 93 -9.73 3.33 -23.54
C VAL A 93 -9.69 3.78 -25.00
N ALA A 94 -9.13 2.94 -25.86
CA ALA A 94 -9.13 3.19 -27.30
C ALA A 94 -10.60 3.32 -27.75
N PRO A 95 -10.98 4.35 -28.53
CA PRO A 95 -12.32 4.46 -29.05
C PRO A 95 -12.61 3.22 -29.92
N LYS A 96 -13.69 2.52 -29.56
CA LYS A 96 -14.19 1.35 -30.28
C LYS A 96 -14.46 1.74 -31.74
N PRO A 97 -13.91 1.04 -32.75
CA PRO A 97 -14.24 1.34 -34.14
C PRO A 97 -15.75 1.09 -34.36
N ALA A 98 -16.43 2.09 -34.88
CA ALA A 98 -17.84 1.97 -35.26
C ALA A 98 -17.95 0.92 -36.37
N LEU A 99 -18.77 -0.10 -36.15
CA LEU A 99 -19.15 -1.07 -37.16
C LEU A 99 -19.87 -0.31 -38.28
N GLY A 100 -19.22 -0.25 -39.45
CA GLY A 100 -19.84 0.26 -40.67
C GLY A 100 -21.09 -0.54 -40.96
N SER A 101 -22.24 0.14 -40.98
CA SER A 101 -23.50 -0.44 -41.42
C SER A 101 -23.46 -0.59 -42.93
N THR A 102 -23.04 -1.76 -43.41
CA THR A 102 -23.19 -2.14 -44.82
C THR A 102 -24.66 -2.45 -45.08
N ALA A 103 -25.42 -1.47 -45.54
CA ALA A 103 -26.75 -1.70 -46.09
C ALA A 103 -26.58 -2.43 -47.44
N VAL A 104 -26.91 -3.72 -47.44
CA VAL A 104 -27.04 -4.54 -48.65
C VAL A 104 -28.28 -4.07 -49.43
N ARG A 105 -28.05 -3.85 -50.73
CA ARG A 105 -28.99 -3.43 -51.77
C ARG A 105 -29.92 -4.59 -52.17
N THR A 106 -31.20 -4.30 -52.49
CA THR A 106 -31.95 -4.86 -53.65
C THR A 106 -33.34 -4.24 -53.79
N ARG A 107 -33.63 -3.63 -54.95
CA ARG A 107 -34.61 -4.14 -55.92
C ARG A 107 -34.30 -3.57 -57.30
#